data_AF-X1FB80-F1
#
_entry.id   AF-X1FB80-F1
#
_cell.length_a   1.000
_cell.length_b   1.000
_cell.length_c   1.000
_cell.angle_alpha   90.00
_cell.angle_beta   90.00
_cell.angle_gamma   90.00
#
_symmetry.space_group_name_H-M   'P 1'
#
loop_
_entity.id
_entity.type
_entity.pdbx_description
1 polymer ?
#
loop_
_entity_poly.entity_id
_entity_poly.type
_entity_poly.pdbx_seq_one_letter_code
_entity_poly.pdbx_strand_id
1 'polypeptide(L)'
;MPALATRGNRRRIRLKAIVLLLLILPTAVGCVRVRANITVSPDDRVSGQIVAAAKPHGADDKGPQLLNTLPFSNKVAVSDYTKDDYVGSQAVFSDLTFAELPQL
;
A
#
# COMPACT_ATOMS: atom_id res chain seq x y z
N MET A 1 23.72 -28.97 43.52
CA MET A 1 22.46 -28.97 42.73
C MET A 1 21.87 -27.55 42.75
N PRO A 2 21.93 -26.78 41.64
CA PRO A 2 20.75 -25.97 41.29
C PRO A 2 20.57 -25.78 39.77
N ALA A 3 19.42 -26.16 39.23
CA ALA A 3 19.03 -25.80 37.86
C ALA A 3 17.50 -25.84 37.66
N LEU A 4 16.73 -25.04 38.42
CA LEU A 4 15.27 -24.98 38.17
C LEU A 4 14.63 -23.58 38.13
N ALA A 5 15.39 -22.48 38.28
CA ALA A 5 14.80 -21.12 38.23
C ALA A 5 14.80 -20.47 36.82
N THR A 6 15.44 -21.08 35.81
CA THR A 6 15.65 -20.45 34.50
C THR A 6 14.51 -20.64 33.50
N ARG A 7 13.59 -21.59 33.72
CA ARG A 7 12.57 -21.98 32.72
C ARG A 7 11.44 -20.96 32.56
N GLY A 8 10.98 -20.34 33.66
CA GLY A 8 9.90 -19.35 33.66
C GLY A 8 10.29 -18.00 33.04
N ASN A 9 11.49 -17.51 33.37
CA ASN A 9 12.01 -16.24 32.83
C ASN A 9 12.31 -16.36 31.32
N ARG A 10 12.86 -17.49 30.86
CA ARG A 10 13.08 -17.77 29.44
C ARG A 10 11.77 -17.79 28.63
N ARG A 11 10.66 -18.30 29.20
CA ARG A 11 9.36 -18.32 28.52
C ARG A 11 8.77 -16.91 28.38
N ARG A 12 8.90 -16.06 29.41
CA ARG A 12 8.48 -14.65 29.37
C ARG A 12 9.32 -13.81 28.39
N ILE A 13 10.64 -14.01 28.37
CA ILE A 13 11.54 -13.32 27.43
C ILE A 13 11.23 -13.74 25.99
N ARG A 14 10.98 -15.02 25.73
CA ARG A 14 10.56 -15.49 24.39
C ARG A 14 9.24 -14.89 23.94
N LEU A 15 8.26 -14.79 24.84
CA LEU A 15 6.97 -14.15 24.52
C LEU A 15 7.16 -12.67 24.16
N LYS A 16 7.95 -11.93 24.94
CA LYS A 16 8.28 -10.53 24.63
C LYS A 16 9.03 -10.39 23.30
N ALA A 17 9.97 -11.29 23.01
CA ALA A 17 10.71 -11.29 21.75
C ALA A 17 9.78 -11.58 20.55
N ILE A 18 8.83 -12.50 20.69
CA ILE A 18 7.84 -12.79 19.63
C ILE A 18 6.91 -11.60 19.41
N VAL A 19 6.41 -10.97 20.48
CA VAL A 19 5.57 -9.77 20.39
C VAL A 19 6.34 -8.63 19.71
N LEU A 20 7.60 -8.40 20.12
CA LEU A 20 8.44 -7.37 19.51
C LEU A 20 8.72 -7.68 18.02
N LEU A 21 9.00 -8.94 17.68
CA LEU A 21 9.21 -9.36 16.29
C LEU A 21 7.97 -9.13 15.44
N LEU A 22 6.78 -9.49 15.93
CA LEU A 22 5.51 -9.23 15.26
C LEU A 22 5.23 -7.74 15.05
N LEU A 23 5.68 -6.90 15.98
CA LEU A 23 5.50 -5.45 15.90
C LEU A 23 6.46 -4.79 14.90
N ILE A 24 7.65 -5.38 14.69
CA ILE A 24 8.68 -4.86 13.76
C ILE A 24 8.52 -5.43 12.35
N LEU A 25 8.00 -6.65 12.19
CA LEU A 25 7.74 -7.29 10.89
C LEU A 25 7.06 -6.38 9.84
N PRO A 26 6.00 -5.60 10.14
CA PRO A 26 5.33 -4.77 9.14
C PRO A 26 6.18 -3.58 8.65
N THR A 27 7.24 -3.19 9.37
CA THR A 27 8.13 -2.11 8.89
C THR A 27 9.16 -2.60 7.86
N ALA A 28 9.30 -3.93 7.71
CA ALA A 28 10.19 -4.56 6.72
C ALA A 28 9.52 -4.78 5.36
N VAL A 29 8.18 -4.65 5.27
CA VAL A 29 7.46 -4.61 4.00
C VAL A 29 7.78 -3.25 3.38
N GLY A 30 8.51 -3.25 2.26
CA GLY A 30 9.25 -2.07 1.76
C GLY A 30 8.45 -0.77 1.62
N CYS A 31 9.16 0.35 1.52
CA CYS A 31 8.56 1.67 1.35
C CYS A 31 7.73 1.75 0.06
N VAL A 32 6.41 1.74 0.18
CA VAL A 32 5.49 2.04 -0.92
C VAL A 32 5.52 3.55 -1.17
N ARG A 33 5.72 3.94 -2.44
CA ARG A 33 5.61 5.32 -2.89
C ARG A 33 4.23 5.54 -3.47
N VAL A 34 3.43 6.33 -2.77
CA VAL A 34 2.10 6.75 -3.22
C VAL A 34 2.17 8.20 -3.69
N ARG A 35 1.69 8.48 -4.89
CA ARG A 35 1.50 9.84 -5.41
C ARG A 35 0.08 9.99 -5.91
N ALA A 36 -0.70 10.84 -5.26
CA ALA A 36 -2.01 11.24 -5.73
C ALA A 36 -1.93 12.70 -6.19
N ASN A 37 -2.34 12.99 -7.42
CA ASN A 37 -2.65 14.35 -7.84
C ASN A 37 -4.16 14.44 -8.10
N ILE A 38 -4.75 15.55 -7.68
CA ILE A 38 -6.18 15.81 -7.84
C ILE A 38 -6.29 17.24 -8.34
N THR A 39 -6.89 17.41 -9.51
CA THR A 39 -7.19 18.69 -10.12
C THR A 39 -8.70 18.87 -10.15
N VAL A 40 -9.17 20.00 -9.63
CA VAL A 40 -10.58 20.35 -9.60
C VAL A 40 -10.79 21.50 -10.58
N SER A 41 -11.61 21.26 -11.61
CA SER A 41 -12.05 22.29 -12.54
C SER A 41 -13.31 22.99 -12.01
N PRO A 42 -13.52 24.28 -12.36
CA PRO A 42 -14.71 25.03 -11.97
C PRO A 42 -16.03 24.45 -12.53
N ASP A 43 -15.97 23.53 -13.50
CA ASP A 43 -17.11 22.83 -14.08
C ASP A 43 -17.51 21.54 -13.31
N ASP A 44 -17.21 21.46 -12.00
CA ASP A 44 -17.44 20.28 -11.13
C ASP A 44 -16.76 18.98 -11.58
N ARG A 45 -15.70 19.10 -12.39
CA ARG A 45 -14.90 17.97 -12.87
C ARG A 45 -13.66 17.78 -12.02
N VAL A 46 -13.52 16.60 -11.44
CA VAL A 46 -12.34 16.14 -10.71
C VAL A 46 -11.60 15.17 -11.61
N SER A 47 -10.36 15.52 -11.94
CA SER A 47 -9.46 14.68 -12.72
C SER A 47 -8.12 14.54 -12.00
N GLY A 48 -7.45 13.43 -12.21
CA GLY A 48 -6.18 13.18 -11.54
C GLY A 48 -5.66 11.77 -11.77
N GLN A 49 -4.58 11.47 -11.06
CA GLN A 49 -3.92 10.18 -11.11
C GLN A 49 -3.42 9.80 -9.73
N ILE A 50 -3.60 8.53 -9.39
CA ILE A 50 -3.02 7.88 -8.22
C ILE A 50 -2.02 6.85 -8.73
N VAL A 51 -0.79 6.96 -8.27
CA VAL A 51 0.28 6.00 -8.54
C VAL A 51 0.64 5.31 -7.24
N ALA A 52 0.54 3.99 -7.20
CA ALA A 52 1.05 3.15 -6.14
C ALA A 52 2.20 2.32 -6.71
N ALA A 53 3.42 2.55 -6.23
CA ALA A 53 4.60 1.86 -6.74
C ALA A 53 5.56 1.46 -5.61
N ALA A 54 6.24 0.32 -5.77
CA ALA A 54 7.22 -0.21 -4.84
C ALA A 54 8.47 -0.68 -5.60
N LYS A 55 9.59 -0.87 -4.89
CA LYS A 55 10.75 -1.53 -5.50
C LYS A 55 10.40 -3.00 -5.77
N PRO A 56 10.67 -3.52 -6.98
CA PRO A 56 10.42 -4.92 -7.30
C PRO A 56 11.26 -5.83 -6.39
N HIS A 57 10.64 -6.83 -5.79
CA HIS A 57 11.31 -7.89 -5.03
C HIS A 57 11.86 -9.01 -5.93
N GLY A 58 11.45 -9.06 -7.21
CA GLY A 58 11.90 -10.03 -8.20
C GLY A 58 11.50 -9.64 -9.63
N ALA A 59 11.96 -10.39 -10.63
CA ALA A 59 11.73 -10.07 -12.05
C ALA A 59 10.24 -10.12 -12.47
N ASP A 60 9.45 -10.98 -11.81
CA ASP A 60 8.00 -11.12 -12.05
C ASP A 60 7.15 -10.26 -11.11
N ASP A 61 7.77 -9.46 -10.24
CA ASP A 61 7.04 -8.60 -9.31
C ASP A 61 6.42 -7.42 -10.06
N LYS A 62 5.08 -7.37 -10.04
CA LYS A 62 4.29 -6.28 -10.63
C LYS A 62 4.01 -5.15 -9.64
N GLY A 63 4.52 -5.24 -8.42
CA GLY A 63 4.28 -4.27 -7.35
C GLY A 63 2.82 -4.24 -6.88
N PRO A 64 2.44 -3.22 -6.10
CA PRO A 64 1.08 -3.07 -5.61
C PRO A 64 0.09 -2.80 -6.75
N GLN A 65 -1.01 -3.56 -6.76
CA GLN A 65 -2.05 -3.52 -7.78
C GLN A 65 -3.31 -2.85 -7.24
N LEU A 66 -3.72 -1.75 -7.85
CA LEU A 66 -4.96 -1.04 -7.55
C LEU A 66 -6.13 -1.81 -8.16
N LEU A 67 -7.11 -2.18 -7.34
CA LEU A 67 -8.32 -2.86 -7.80
C LEU A 67 -9.38 -1.82 -8.17
N ASN A 68 -9.92 -1.92 -9.39
CA ASN A 68 -10.98 -1.03 -9.86
C ASN A 68 -12.37 -1.60 -9.52
N THR A 69 -12.68 -1.69 -8.23
CA THR A 69 -13.98 -2.18 -7.72
C THR A 69 -14.98 -1.05 -7.48
N LEU A 70 -14.76 0.12 -8.07
CA LEU A 70 -15.53 1.32 -7.81
C LEU A 70 -16.78 1.36 -8.71
N PRO A 71 -17.91 1.93 -8.27
CA PRO A 71 -19.11 2.02 -9.09
C PRO A 71 -18.94 2.89 -10.35
N PHE A 72 -17.83 3.65 -10.43
CA PHE A 72 -17.41 4.48 -11.56
C PHE A 72 -16.14 3.95 -12.25
N SER A 73 -15.87 2.62 -12.18
CA SER A 73 -14.73 1.98 -12.86
C SER A 73 -14.58 2.37 -14.34
N ASN A 74 -15.68 2.71 -15.00
CA ASN A 74 -15.73 3.14 -16.40
C ASN A 74 -15.00 4.48 -16.66
N LYS A 75 -14.79 5.28 -15.61
CA LYS A 75 -14.10 6.59 -15.64
C LYS A 75 -12.69 6.54 -15.05
N VAL A 76 -12.27 5.36 -14.57
CA VAL A 76 -10.98 5.12 -13.92
C VAL A 76 -10.23 4.08 -14.72
N ALA A 77 -9.17 4.50 -15.42
CA ALA A 77 -8.28 3.61 -16.13
C ALA A 77 -7.14 3.20 -15.20
N VAL A 78 -7.10 1.92 -14.79
CA VAL A 78 -5.96 1.34 -14.08
C VAL A 78 -5.00 0.72 -15.08
N SER A 79 -3.73 1.07 -14.99
CA SER A 79 -2.66 0.59 -15.85
C SER A 79 -1.40 0.25 -15.05
N ASP A 80 -0.54 -0.60 -15.59
CA ASP A 80 0.74 -0.92 -14.97
C ASP A 80 1.66 0.31 -14.96
N TYR A 81 2.36 0.52 -13.84
CA TYR A 81 3.32 1.60 -13.65
C TYR A 81 4.74 1.04 -13.56
N THR A 82 5.64 1.52 -14.41
CA THR A 82 7.08 1.19 -14.35
C THR A 82 7.90 2.44 -14.59
N LYS A 83 8.55 2.97 -13.54
CA LYS A 83 9.37 4.20 -13.63
C LYS A 83 10.31 4.34 -12.44
N ASP A 84 11.51 4.88 -12.68
CA ASP A 84 12.54 5.16 -11.65
C ASP A 84 12.93 3.93 -10.79
N ASP A 85 12.97 2.73 -11.39
CA ASP A 85 13.14 1.43 -10.70
C ASP A 85 12.01 1.02 -9.74
N TYR A 86 10.83 1.62 -9.89
CA TYR A 86 9.60 1.22 -9.20
C TYR A 86 8.62 0.56 -10.17
N VAL A 87 7.96 -0.49 -9.68
CA VAL A 87 6.86 -1.20 -10.35
C VAL A 87 5.59 -1.09 -9.50
N GLY A 88 4.43 -1.10 -10.15
CA GLY A 88 3.15 -1.03 -9.46
C GLY A 88 2.02 -0.73 -10.42
N SER A 89 1.05 0.06 -9.97
CA SER A 89 -0.13 0.41 -10.75
C SER A 89 -0.47 1.90 -10.63
N GLN A 90 -1.04 2.42 -11.71
CA GLN A 90 -1.50 3.80 -11.83
C GLN A 90 -2.97 3.81 -12.20
N ALA A 91 -3.80 4.46 -11.38
CA ALA A 91 -5.18 4.76 -11.67
C ALA A 91 -5.28 6.21 -12.16
N VAL A 92 -5.68 6.41 -13.41
CA VAL A 92 -6.02 7.73 -13.97
C VAL A 92 -7.53 7.87 -13.98
N PHE A 93 -8.04 8.91 -13.35
CA PHE A 93 -9.45 9.23 -13.33
C PHE A 93 -9.70 10.56 -14.02
N SER A 94 -10.73 10.59 -14.85
CA SER A 94 -11.13 11.76 -15.62
C SER A 94 -12.61 11.97 -15.39
N ASP A 95 -13.05 13.22 -15.31
CA ASP A 95 -14.48 13.57 -15.31
C ASP A 95 -15.30 12.97 -14.15
N LEU A 96 -14.69 12.80 -12.97
CA LEU A 96 -15.43 12.49 -11.76
C LEU A 96 -16.16 13.73 -11.25
N THR A 97 -17.36 13.53 -10.73
CA THR A 97 -18.17 14.59 -10.11
C THR A 97 -17.88 14.67 -8.61
N PHE A 98 -18.10 15.83 -7.99
CA PHE A 98 -17.89 16.01 -6.53
C PHE A 98 -18.67 15.01 -5.65
N ALA A 99 -19.80 14.47 -6.15
CA ALA A 99 -20.59 13.46 -5.47
C ALA A 99 -19.93 12.06 -5.42
N GLU A 100 -18.94 11.80 -6.29
CA GLU A 100 -18.23 10.51 -6.40
C GLU A 100 -16.94 10.48 -5.54
N LEU A 101 -16.45 11.64 -5.06
CA LEU A 101 -15.26 11.76 -4.21
C LEU A 101 -15.30 11.01 -2.86
N PRO A 102 -16.43 10.89 -2.15
CA PRO A 102 -16.45 10.20 -0.86
C PRO A 102 -16.25 8.68 -0.96
N GLN A 103 -16.34 8.12 -2.17
CA GLN A 103 -16.27 6.67 -2.43
C GLN A 103 -14.89 6.23 -2.93
N LEU A 104 -13.95 7.16 -3.06
CA LEU A 104 -12.58 6.95 -3.55
C LEU A 104 -11.62 6.55 -2.43
#